data_AF-A0A966T4C5-F1
#
_entry.id   AF-A0A966T4C5-F1
#
_cell.length_a   1.000
_cell.length_b   1.000
_cell.length_c   1.000
_cell.angle_alpha   90.00
_cell.angle_beta   90.00
_cell.angle_gamma   90.00
#
_symmetry.space_group_name_H-M   'P 1'
#
loop_
_entity.id
_entity.type
_entity.pdbx_description
1 polymer ?
#
loop_
_entity_poly.entity_id
_entity_poly.type
_entity_poly.pdbx_seq_one_letter_code
_entity_poly.pdbx_strand_id
1 'polypeptide(L)'
;MKASLSAGIAMRVDSVVAAEHDTLTTTLRLASGDEVRARLVVDATGSGVLLAHRQAANSNRAVSDRSAPAGTQTAYGLVVRSSAFVTPGVFTLMDWRPPLSGEAATSQHPTFFYGAQFNDGATLVEETSLYAQPPFDVDTLRGLLSVRLGVDLTNQAANVELVHIPMGEALPSRGTRVVGFGAAAGYIHPVTGYSVAGSLRAAPRVADAIASALQQGKQGADLSSAIWQAVWPQQLLQTRAWHDAGLHALRRLPGDCVGEFFDEFFSLPVELWSSYLRIDTEPALVRRAMFALFRRSRWSLRIRLAASPAALLRAIVSR
;
A
#
# COMPACT_ATOMS: atom_id res chain seq x y z
N MET A 1 1.81 1.84 25.64
CA MET A 1 1.60 2.69 24.44
C MET A 1 0.12 2.84 24.07
N LYS A 2 -0.62 1.76 23.79
CA LYS A 2 -2.05 1.82 23.40
C LYS A 2 -2.93 2.61 24.40
N ALA A 3 -2.79 2.33 25.70
CA ALA A 3 -3.53 3.04 26.76
C ALA A 3 -3.22 4.55 26.88
N SER A 4 -2.01 4.98 26.49
CA SER A 4 -1.61 6.39 26.51
C SER A 4 -2.10 7.14 25.26
N LEU A 5 -2.21 6.46 24.12
CA LEU A 5 -2.70 7.04 22.86
C LEU A 5 -4.24 7.17 22.84
N SER A 6 -4.94 6.38 23.65
CA SER A 6 -6.40 6.41 23.76
C SER A 6 -6.91 7.21 24.97
N ALA A 7 -6.03 7.85 25.74
CA ALA A 7 -6.43 8.62 26.91
C ALA A 7 -7.32 9.80 26.48
N GLY A 8 -8.55 9.86 27.02
CA GLY A 8 -9.55 10.87 26.65
C GLY A 8 -10.31 10.58 25.34
N ILE A 9 -10.12 9.42 24.72
CA ILE A 9 -10.87 8.99 23.53
C ILE A 9 -11.84 7.88 23.93
N ALA A 10 -13.13 8.09 23.66
CA ALA A 10 -14.14 7.05 23.83
C ALA A 10 -13.90 5.93 22.80
N MET A 11 -13.53 4.75 23.29
CA MET A 11 -13.32 3.57 22.47
C MET A 11 -14.53 2.66 22.56
N ARG A 12 -15.03 2.21 21.41
CA ARG A 12 -16.14 1.27 21.32
C ARG A 12 -15.73 0.08 20.45
N VAL A 13 -15.99 -1.13 20.94
CA VAL A 13 -15.76 -2.36 20.18
C VAL A 13 -17.06 -2.74 19.49
N ASP A 14 -17.17 -2.40 18.21
CA ASP A 14 -18.35 -2.65 17.36
C ASP A 14 -17.94 -2.54 15.88
N SER A 15 -18.84 -2.90 14.97
CA SER A 15 -18.64 -2.79 13.53
C SER A 15 -19.59 -1.77 12.92
N VAL A 16 -19.07 -0.81 12.17
CA VAL A 16 -19.91 0.12 11.40
C VAL A 16 -20.42 -0.60 10.15
N VAL A 17 -21.74 -0.65 9.96
CA VAL A 17 -22.38 -1.36 8.84
C VAL A 17 -22.99 -0.42 7.80
N ALA A 18 -23.33 0.81 8.19
CA ALA A 18 -23.85 1.84 7.28
C ALA A 18 -23.53 3.25 7.77
N ALA A 19 -23.59 4.21 6.85
CA ALA A 19 -23.49 5.63 7.14
C ALA A 19 -24.55 6.40 6.35
N GLU A 20 -25.30 7.26 7.03
CA GLU A 20 -26.33 8.13 6.46
C GLU A 20 -25.97 9.59 6.74
N HIS A 21 -26.25 10.47 5.79
CA HIS A 21 -25.83 11.87 5.84
C HIS A 21 -27.03 12.81 5.85
N ASP A 22 -27.07 13.70 6.83
CA ASP A 22 -27.88 14.92 6.75
C ASP A 22 -26.98 16.11 6.37
N THR A 23 -27.52 17.33 6.31
CA THR A 23 -26.76 18.52 5.88
C THR A 23 -25.51 18.80 6.72
N LEU A 24 -25.51 18.46 8.02
CA LEU A 24 -24.48 18.89 8.98
C LEU A 24 -23.63 17.75 9.54
N THR A 25 -24.19 16.55 9.61
CA THR A 25 -23.67 15.40 10.33
C THR A 25 -23.83 14.10 9.54
N THR A 26 -23.18 13.07 10.04
CA THR A 26 -23.28 11.69 9.57
C THR A 26 -23.71 10.82 10.74
N THR A 27 -24.72 9.98 10.53
CA THR A 27 -25.13 8.94 11.47
C THR A 27 -24.57 7.61 11.00
N LEU A 28 -23.80 6.96 11.87
CA LEU A 28 -23.26 5.63 11.67
C LEU A 28 -24.17 4.61 12.33
N ARG A 29 -24.60 3.60 11.58
CA ARG A 29 -25.29 2.43 12.13
C ARG A 29 -24.27 1.35 12.44
N LEU A 30 -24.34 0.81 13.65
CA LEU A 30 -23.47 -0.24 14.14
C LEU A 30 -24.13 -1.62 14.01
N ALA A 31 -23.33 -2.69 14.03
CA ALA A 31 -23.83 -4.05 13.94
C ALA A 31 -24.68 -4.44 15.14
N SER A 32 -24.47 -3.81 16.31
CA SER A 32 -25.34 -3.96 17.48
C SER A 32 -26.76 -3.40 17.30
N GLY A 33 -26.98 -2.57 16.28
CA GLY A 33 -28.19 -1.77 16.11
C GLY A 33 -28.10 -0.35 16.67
N ASP A 34 -27.02 -0.01 17.36
CA ASP A 34 -26.80 1.33 17.90
C ASP A 34 -26.45 2.34 16.81
N GLU A 35 -26.67 3.61 17.11
CA GLU A 35 -26.32 4.73 16.24
C GLU A 35 -25.32 5.69 16.88
N VAL A 36 -24.38 6.17 16.07
CA VAL A 36 -23.42 7.19 16.46
C VAL A 36 -23.49 8.35 15.48
N ARG A 37 -23.84 9.54 15.98
CA ARG A 37 -23.90 10.76 15.18
C ARG A 37 -22.63 11.57 15.34
N ALA A 38 -22.02 11.98 14.23
CA ALA A 38 -20.77 12.73 14.22
C ALA A 38 -20.79 13.85 13.17
N ARG A 39 -20.08 14.95 13.44
CA ARG A 39 -19.85 16.05 12.48
C ARG A 39 -18.91 15.64 11.35
N LEU A 40 -17.97 14.75 11.65
CA LEU A 40 -16.98 14.21 10.72
C LEU A 40 -16.81 12.72 11.02
N VAL A 41 -16.69 11.92 9.97
CA VAL A 41 -16.34 10.50 10.06
C VAL A 41 -15.07 10.28 9.25
N VAL A 42 -14.09 9.64 9.88
CA VAL A 42 -12.84 9.22 9.24
C VAL A 42 -12.83 7.70 9.12
N ASP A 43 -12.80 7.20 7.88
CA ASP A 43 -12.68 5.77 7.58
C ASP A 43 -11.20 5.39 7.58
N ALA A 44 -10.77 4.71 8.65
CA ALA A 44 -9.42 4.17 8.79
C ALA A 44 -9.45 2.62 8.81
N THR A 45 -10.40 1.99 8.10
CA THR A 45 -10.64 0.54 8.14
C THR A 45 -9.62 -0.31 7.36
N GLY A 46 -8.57 0.30 6.82
CA GLY A 46 -7.58 -0.39 6.00
C GLY A 46 -7.97 -0.42 4.51
N SER A 47 -7.55 -1.43 3.76
CA SER A 47 -7.97 -1.65 2.37
C SER A 47 -9.42 -2.16 2.24
N GLY A 48 -10.17 -2.20 3.34
CA GLY A 48 -11.55 -2.66 3.38
C GLY A 48 -12.52 -1.72 2.65
N VAL A 49 -13.43 -2.31 1.87
CA VAL A 49 -14.50 -1.60 1.15
C VAL A 49 -15.68 -1.37 2.10
N LEU A 50 -15.49 -0.57 3.15
CA LEU A 50 -16.61 -0.25 4.07
C LEU A 50 -17.33 1.03 3.69
N LEU A 51 -16.72 2.21 3.76
CA LEU A 51 -17.48 3.47 3.61
C LEU A 51 -16.97 4.38 2.50
N ALA A 52 -15.67 4.67 2.43
CA ALA A 52 -15.14 5.60 1.42
C ALA A 52 -15.29 5.07 -0.02
N HIS A 53 -15.16 3.74 -0.21
CA HIS A 53 -15.18 3.11 -1.52
C HIS A 53 -16.58 2.69 -2.01
N ARG A 54 -17.54 2.42 -1.12
CA ARG A 54 -18.92 2.05 -1.49
C ARG A 54 -19.72 3.21 -2.06
N GLN A 55 -19.51 4.44 -1.57
CA GLN A 55 -20.27 5.61 -2.03
C GLN A 55 -19.97 5.99 -3.48
N ALA A 56 -18.74 5.74 -3.96
CA ALA A 56 -18.37 5.92 -5.36
C ALA A 56 -19.06 4.91 -6.30
N ALA A 57 -19.50 3.75 -5.81
CA ALA A 57 -20.24 2.77 -6.60
C ALA A 57 -21.72 3.14 -6.77
N ASN A 58 -22.29 3.94 -5.85
CA ASN A 58 -23.70 4.34 -5.87
C ASN A 58 -23.95 5.72 -6.52
N SER A 59 -22.90 6.51 -6.78
CA SER A 59 -23.03 7.73 -7.57
C SER A 59 -22.86 7.42 -9.05
N ASN A 60 -23.88 7.67 -9.88
CA ASN A 60 -23.89 7.54 -11.35
C ASN A 60 -22.86 8.43 -12.11
N ARG A 61 -21.79 8.88 -11.45
CA ARG A 61 -20.68 9.61 -12.07
C ARG A 61 -19.51 8.66 -12.31
N ALA A 62 -19.41 8.22 -13.56
CA ALA A 62 -18.24 7.57 -14.17
C ALA A 62 -17.74 6.30 -13.46
N VAL A 63 -18.52 5.22 -13.56
CA VAL A 63 -17.99 3.84 -13.59
C VAL A 63 -17.42 3.58 -14.99
N SER A 64 -16.48 4.41 -15.44
CA SER A 64 -15.85 4.27 -16.75
C SER A 64 -14.34 4.27 -16.60
N ASP A 65 -13.82 3.31 -15.82
CA ASP A 65 -12.53 2.60 -16.07
C ASP A 65 -12.23 1.50 -15.01
N ARG A 66 -13.24 0.78 -14.49
CA ARG A 66 -13.03 -0.34 -13.53
C ARG A 66 -13.06 -1.72 -14.21
N SER A 67 -12.69 -1.81 -15.49
CA SER A 67 -12.84 -3.05 -16.27
C SER A 67 -11.72 -4.08 -16.07
N ALA A 68 -10.70 -3.79 -15.26
CA ALA A 68 -9.70 -4.78 -14.85
C ALA A 68 -9.53 -4.74 -13.32
N PRO A 69 -9.64 -5.89 -12.61
CA PRO A 69 -9.32 -5.92 -11.19
C PRO A 69 -7.88 -5.41 -10.98
N ALA A 70 -7.66 -4.54 -10.00
CA ALA A 70 -6.30 -4.15 -9.65
C ALA A 70 -5.52 -5.43 -9.28
N GLY A 71 -4.30 -5.58 -9.78
CA GLY A 71 -3.48 -6.72 -9.36
C GLY A 71 -3.11 -6.62 -7.90
N THR A 72 -2.63 -7.73 -7.36
CA THR A 72 -2.45 -7.90 -5.93
C THR A 72 -1.02 -8.35 -5.65
N GLN A 73 -0.44 -7.83 -4.57
CA GLN A 73 0.72 -8.41 -3.92
C GLN A 73 0.22 -9.44 -2.91
N THR A 74 0.64 -10.69 -3.08
CA THR A 74 0.34 -11.78 -2.14
C THR A 74 1.61 -12.30 -1.51
N ALA A 75 1.55 -12.67 -0.23
CA ALA A 75 2.67 -13.25 0.48
C ALA A 75 2.21 -14.35 1.43
N TYR A 76 3.11 -15.31 1.65
CA TYR A 76 3.00 -16.33 2.67
C TYR A 76 4.19 -16.22 3.61
N GLY A 77 3.92 -15.83 4.87
CA GLY A 77 4.91 -15.58 5.89
C GLY A 77 4.77 -16.49 7.09
N LEU A 78 5.89 -16.76 7.75
CA LEU A 78 5.96 -17.54 8.99
C LEU A 78 6.76 -16.76 10.04
N VAL A 79 6.22 -16.66 11.25
CA VAL A 79 6.98 -16.22 12.42
C VAL A 79 7.49 -17.47 13.15
N VAL A 80 8.79 -17.73 13.02
CA VAL A 80 9.46 -18.91 13.62
C VAL A 80 10.40 -18.48 14.73
N ARG A 81 10.85 -19.43 15.56
CA ARG A 81 11.78 -19.12 16.66
C ARG A 81 13.11 -18.55 16.16
N SER A 82 13.65 -19.09 15.08
CA SER A 82 14.88 -18.65 14.43
C SER A 82 14.99 -19.25 13.04
N SER A 83 15.65 -18.58 12.10
CA SER A 83 15.94 -19.12 10.77
C SER A 83 17.39 -18.83 10.36
N ALA A 84 18.07 -19.82 9.79
CA ALA A 84 19.42 -19.65 9.25
C ALA A 84 19.47 -18.77 7.99
N PHE A 85 18.31 -18.48 7.39
CA PHE A 85 18.18 -17.62 6.21
C PHE A 85 18.10 -16.13 6.57
N VAL A 86 18.04 -15.80 7.87
CA VAL A 86 17.98 -14.42 8.37
C VAL A 86 19.22 -14.12 9.19
N THR A 87 19.95 -13.09 8.76
CA THR A 87 21.12 -12.59 9.50
C THR A 87 20.65 -11.67 10.63
N PRO A 88 21.04 -11.90 11.90
CA PRO A 88 20.72 -11.01 13.01
C PRO A 88 21.13 -9.56 12.74
N GLY A 89 20.24 -8.61 13.05
CA GLY A 89 20.47 -7.19 12.81
C GLY A 89 20.36 -6.73 11.34
N VAL A 90 20.05 -7.64 10.42
CA VAL A 90 19.83 -7.33 9.00
C VAL A 90 18.38 -7.59 8.63
N PHE A 91 17.74 -6.59 8.01
CA PHE A 91 16.44 -6.76 7.38
C PHE A 91 16.63 -7.06 5.90
N THR A 92 16.31 -8.29 5.50
CA THR A 92 16.29 -8.70 4.09
C THR A 92 14.96 -8.24 3.48
N LEU A 93 15.04 -7.28 2.55
CA LEU A 93 13.87 -6.65 1.94
C LEU A 93 13.37 -7.38 0.69
N MET A 94 14.22 -7.62 -0.30
CA MET A 94 13.76 -8.19 -1.57
C MET A 94 14.81 -9.11 -2.14
N ASP A 95 14.94 -10.30 -1.54
CA ASP A 95 15.85 -11.30 -2.06
C ASP A 95 15.20 -12.07 -3.22
N TRP A 96 15.54 -11.64 -4.44
CA TRP A 96 15.07 -12.21 -5.71
C TRP A 96 15.84 -13.45 -6.15
N ARG A 97 16.82 -13.93 -5.36
CA ARG A 97 17.56 -15.14 -5.73
C ARG A 97 16.61 -16.34 -5.75
N PRO A 98 16.66 -17.18 -6.80
CA PRO A 98 15.79 -18.34 -6.87
C PRO A 98 16.11 -19.33 -5.75
N PRO A 99 15.13 -20.14 -5.32
CA PRO A 99 15.40 -21.27 -4.44
C PRO A 99 16.44 -22.22 -5.06
N LEU A 100 17.30 -22.81 -4.22
CA LEU A 100 18.49 -23.56 -4.63
C LEU A 100 18.20 -24.88 -5.37
N SER A 101 16.96 -25.39 -5.34
CA SER A 101 16.57 -26.64 -6.01
C SER A 101 15.04 -26.77 -6.16
N GLY A 102 14.55 -27.37 -7.26
CA GLY A 102 13.14 -27.75 -7.44
C GLY A 102 12.47 -27.14 -8.69
N GLU A 103 11.47 -27.82 -9.24
CA GLU A 103 10.69 -27.37 -10.42
C GLU A 103 10.01 -26.00 -10.20
N ALA A 104 9.81 -25.61 -8.94
CA ALA A 104 9.29 -24.31 -8.53
C ALA A 104 10.21 -23.13 -8.93
N ALA A 105 11.47 -23.38 -9.29
CA ALA A 105 12.39 -22.39 -9.86
C ALA A 105 12.03 -21.99 -11.31
N THR A 106 11.00 -22.59 -11.90
CA THR A 106 10.53 -22.33 -13.28
C THR A 106 9.26 -21.48 -13.35
N SER A 107 8.78 -20.92 -12.23
CA SER A 107 7.58 -20.06 -12.27
C SER A 107 7.81 -18.84 -13.16
N GLN A 108 6.95 -18.64 -14.15
CA GLN A 108 6.96 -17.43 -15.01
C GLN A 108 6.73 -16.13 -14.22
N HIS A 109 6.23 -16.24 -12.99
CA HIS A 109 6.03 -15.14 -12.06
C HIS A 109 7.16 -15.12 -11.02
N PRO A 110 7.97 -14.05 -10.99
CA PRO A 110 9.07 -13.95 -10.05
C PRO A 110 8.51 -13.65 -8.66
N THR A 111 9.01 -14.39 -7.67
CA THR A 111 8.76 -14.16 -6.25
C THR A 111 10.07 -13.76 -5.57
N PHE A 112 9.97 -13.20 -4.37
CA PHE A 112 11.12 -12.77 -3.60
C PHE A 112 10.90 -13.01 -2.12
N PHE A 113 12.01 -13.06 -1.38
CA PHE A 113 12.01 -13.35 0.05
C PHE A 113 12.21 -12.10 0.92
N TYR A 114 11.39 -11.99 1.97
CA TYR A 114 11.59 -11.11 3.12
C TYR A 114 12.12 -11.90 4.32
N GLY A 115 13.03 -11.29 5.09
CA GLY A 115 13.58 -11.90 6.29
C GLY A 115 13.92 -10.86 7.35
N ALA A 116 13.42 -11.04 8.57
CA ALA A 116 13.67 -10.13 9.69
C ALA A 116 13.75 -10.88 11.01
N GLN A 117 14.68 -10.48 11.88
CA GLN A 117 14.66 -10.90 13.27
C GLN A 117 14.05 -9.80 14.14
N PHE A 118 13.06 -10.15 14.94
CA PHE A 118 12.48 -9.30 15.97
C PHE A 118 13.39 -9.23 17.19
N ASN A 119 13.16 -8.23 18.06
CA ASN A 119 13.99 -7.99 19.24
C ASN A 119 13.98 -9.14 20.26
N ASP A 120 12.95 -9.97 20.27
CA ASP A 120 12.83 -11.15 21.13
C ASP A 120 13.49 -12.41 20.52
N GLY A 121 14.12 -12.28 19.35
CA GLY A 121 14.80 -13.34 18.63
C GLY A 121 13.91 -14.10 17.63
N ALA A 122 12.58 -13.96 17.72
CA ALA A 122 11.67 -14.54 16.74
C ALA A 122 11.96 -13.96 15.35
N THR A 123 11.73 -14.76 14.30
CA THR A 123 12.15 -14.44 12.95
C THR A 123 10.98 -14.55 11.98
N LEU A 124 10.73 -13.48 11.24
CA LEU A 124 9.84 -13.49 10.08
C LEU A 124 10.61 -14.01 8.87
N VAL A 125 10.02 -14.99 8.19
CA VAL A 125 10.45 -15.48 6.87
C VAL A 125 9.23 -15.50 5.96
N GLU A 126 9.31 -14.86 4.80
CA GLU A 126 8.14 -14.68 3.93
C GLU A 126 8.53 -14.75 2.46
N GLU A 127 7.72 -15.46 1.66
CA GLU A 127 7.82 -15.47 0.21
C GLU A 127 6.68 -14.65 -0.39
N THR A 128 7.03 -13.73 -1.30
CA THR A 128 6.11 -12.70 -1.79
C THR A 128 6.09 -12.66 -3.31
N SER A 129 4.87 -12.65 -3.87
CA SER A 129 4.61 -12.24 -5.26
C SER A 129 4.32 -10.75 -5.28
N LEU A 130 5.22 -9.97 -5.91
CA LEU A 130 5.13 -8.50 -5.96
C LEU A 130 3.82 -7.97 -6.56
N TYR A 131 3.40 -8.57 -7.68
CA TYR A 131 2.21 -8.18 -8.40
C TYR A 131 1.75 -9.33 -9.29
N ALA A 132 0.51 -9.74 -9.13
CA ALA A 132 -0.13 -10.69 -10.04
C ALA A 132 -1.60 -10.30 -10.30
N GLN A 133 -2.10 -10.66 -11.49
CA GLN A 133 -3.49 -10.52 -11.87
C GLN A 133 -3.88 -11.71 -12.76
N PRO A 134 -4.62 -12.72 -12.24
CA PRO A 134 -5.19 -12.83 -10.89
C PRO A 134 -4.12 -12.94 -9.78
N PRO A 135 -4.48 -12.75 -8.48
CA PRO A 135 -3.56 -12.88 -7.36
C PRO A 135 -2.83 -14.23 -7.37
N PHE A 136 -1.56 -14.23 -6.97
CA PHE A 136 -0.75 -15.43 -6.94
C PHE A 136 -1.16 -16.33 -5.77
N ASP A 137 -1.27 -17.62 -6.03
CA ASP A 137 -1.83 -18.59 -5.10
C ASP A 137 -0.95 -18.76 -3.84
N VAL A 138 -1.61 -18.82 -2.68
CA VAL A 138 -0.95 -18.85 -1.38
C VAL A 138 -0.27 -20.19 -1.11
N ASP A 139 -0.88 -21.30 -1.52
CA ASP A 139 -0.28 -22.62 -1.35
C ASP A 139 0.99 -22.77 -2.21
N THR A 140 1.01 -22.14 -3.39
CA THR A 140 2.21 -22.04 -4.23
C THR A 140 3.33 -21.25 -3.52
N LEU A 141 3.01 -20.12 -2.87
CA LEU A 141 3.99 -19.35 -2.08
C LEU A 141 4.52 -20.13 -0.88
N ARG A 142 3.65 -20.88 -0.18
CA ARG A 142 4.06 -21.80 0.88
C ARG A 142 5.04 -22.85 0.37
N GLY A 143 4.76 -23.44 -0.80
CA GLY A 143 5.66 -24.39 -1.45
C GLY A 143 7.02 -23.79 -1.76
N LEU A 144 7.04 -22.59 -2.36
CA LEU A 144 8.27 -21.85 -2.66
C LEU A 144 9.08 -21.53 -1.39
N LEU A 145 8.42 -21.04 -0.34
CA LEU A 145 9.07 -20.76 0.95
C LEU A 145 9.63 -22.05 1.55
N SER A 146 8.88 -23.15 1.51
CA SER A 146 9.32 -24.45 2.05
C SER A 146 10.56 -24.98 1.32
N VAL A 147 10.59 -24.83 -0.02
CA VAL A 147 11.76 -25.18 -0.83
C VAL A 147 12.96 -24.30 -0.46
N ARG A 148 12.75 -22.99 -0.33
CA ARG A 148 13.82 -22.05 0.07
C ARG A 148 14.40 -22.42 1.43
N LEU A 149 13.52 -22.71 2.40
CA LEU A 149 13.92 -23.07 3.77
C LEU A 149 14.45 -24.51 3.90
N GLY A 150 14.23 -25.36 2.89
CA GLY A 150 14.52 -26.79 2.91
C GLY A 150 13.56 -27.62 3.76
N VAL A 151 12.52 -27.00 4.34
CA VAL A 151 11.52 -27.63 5.21
C VAL A 151 10.27 -26.76 5.28
N ASP A 152 9.10 -27.40 5.38
CA ASP A 152 7.85 -26.71 5.68
C ASP A 152 7.71 -26.50 7.20
N LEU A 153 7.82 -25.24 7.64
CA LEU A 153 7.71 -24.86 9.06
C LEU A 153 6.30 -24.42 9.47
N THR A 154 5.29 -24.55 8.60
CA THR A 154 3.91 -24.06 8.85
C THR A 154 3.37 -24.48 10.21
N ASN A 155 3.49 -25.77 10.55
CA ASN A 155 2.94 -26.33 11.80
C ASN A 155 3.80 -26.00 13.04
N GLN A 156 5.00 -25.46 12.85
CA GLN A 156 5.96 -25.10 13.91
C GLN A 156 6.03 -23.58 14.13
N ALA A 157 5.47 -22.80 13.21
CA ALA A 157 5.46 -21.35 13.30
C ALA A 157 4.55 -20.91 14.45
N ALA A 158 4.99 -19.87 15.17
CA ALA A 158 4.17 -19.21 16.18
C ALA A 158 2.99 -18.48 15.54
N ASN A 159 3.16 -17.97 14.31
CA ASN A 159 2.11 -17.36 13.50
C ASN A 159 2.34 -17.66 12.01
N VAL A 160 1.23 -17.73 11.27
CA VAL A 160 1.20 -17.74 9.80
C VAL A 160 0.65 -16.40 9.33
N GLU A 161 1.38 -15.71 8.47
CA GLU A 161 0.98 -14.44 7.88
C GLU A 161 0.50 -14.67 6.44
N LEU A 162 -0.74 -14.25 6.17
CA LEU A 162 -1.34 -14.29 4.84
C LEU A 162 -1.54 -12.85 4.37
N VAL A 163 -0.76 -12.43 3.37
CA VAL A 163 -0.77 -11.06 2.88
C VAL A 163 -1.58 -10.97 1.59
N HIS A 164 -2.48 -9.99 1.54
CA HIS A 164 -3.23 -9.64 0.34
C HIS A 164 -3.34 -8.11 0.25
N ILE A 165 -2.47 -7.50 -0.55
CA ILE A 165 -2.43 -6.04 -0.71
C ILE A 165 -2.89 -5.67 -2.12
N PRO A 166 -3.97 -4.89 -2.28
CA PRO A 166 -4.38 -4.43 -3.59
C PRO A 166 -3.42 -3.35 -4.11
N MET A 167 -2.82 -3.60 -5.27
CA MET A 167 -1.72 -2.78 -5.81
C MET A 167 -2.22 -1.87 -6.92
N GLY A 168 -2.02 -0.56 -6.75
CA GLY A 168 -2.39 0.43 -7.76
C GLY A 168 -3.89 0.66 -7.89
N GLU A 169 -4.68 0.42 -6.84
CA GLU A 169 -6.09 0.81 -6.83
C GLU A 169 -6.27 2.31 -7.05
N ALA A 170 -7.34 2.66 -7.76
CA ALA A 170 -7.73 4.04 -7.92
C ALA A 170 -8.00 4.69 -6.56
N LEU A 171 -7.59 5.96 -6.42
CA LEU A 171 -7.91 6.73 -5.22
C LEU A 171 -9.44 6.79 -5.02
N PRO A 172 -9.93 6.75 -3.77
CA PRO A 172 -11.35 6.92 -3.49
C PRO A 172 -11.84 8.30 -3.95
N SER A 173 -13.16 8.44 -4.07
CA SER A 173 -13.77 9.75 -4.29
C SER A 173 -13.46 10.66 -3.10
N ARG A 174 -12.92 11.84 -3.38
CA ARG A 174 -12.51 12.83 -2.37
C ARG A 174 -13.56 13.92 -2.13
N GLY A 175 -14.78 13.71 -2.63
CA GLY A 175 -15.94 14.60 -2.44
C GLY A 175 -16.99 14.02 -1.50
N THR A 176 -16.68 12.92 -0.81
CA THR A 176 -17.61 12.21 0.08
C THR A 176 -17.71 12.85 1.46
N ARG A 177 -18.77 12.50 2.19
CA ARG A 177 -18.99 12.93 3.59
C ARG A 177 -18.20 12.11 4.60
N VAL A 178 -17.85 10.87 4.25
CA VAL A 178 -16.88 10.05 4.99
C VAL A 178 -15.51 10.24 4.37
N VAL A 179 -14.53 10.64 5.18
CA VAL A 179 -13.15 10.89 4.74
C VAL A 179 -12.30 9.66 4.96
N GLY A 180 -11.73 9.09 3.91
CA GLY A 180 -10.78 7.98 4.04
C GLY A 180 -9.47 8.45 4.68
N PHE A 181 -8.81 7.57 5.43
CA PHE A 181 -7.46 7.77 5.95
C PHE A 181 -6.64 6.48 5.91
N GLY A 182 -5.33 6.60 5.67
CA GLY A 182 -4.45 5.45 5.52
C GLY A 182 -4.77 4.63 4.27
N ALA A 183 -4.79 3.30 4.38
CA ALA A 183 -5.08 2.45 3.23
C ALA A 183 -6.48 2.71 2.62
N ALA A 184 -7.49 3.07 3.43
CA ALA A 184 -8.83 3.46 2.96
C ALA A 184 -8.84 4.79 2.18
N ALA A 185 -7.77 5.59 2.30
CA ALA A 185 -7.55 6.77 1.47
C ALA A 185 -6.73 6.48 0.21
N GLY A 186 -6.22 5.26 0.04
CA GLY A 186 -5.27 4.92 -1.02
C GLY A 186 -3.80 5.25 -0.69
N TYR A 187 -3.42 5.32 0.59
CA TYR A 187 -2.00 5.50 0.99
C TYR A 187 -1.12 4.27 0.77
N ILE A 188 -1.68 3.16 0.28
CA ILE A 188 -0.89 2.00 -0.17
C ILE A 188 0.01 2.46 -1.31
N HIS A 189 1.32 2.32 -1.11
CA HIS A 189 2.31 2.63 -2.14
C HIS A 189 2.13 1.70 -3.35
N PRO A 190 1.87 2.22 -4.57
CA PRO A 190 1.51 1.39 -5.73
C PRO A 190 2.50 0.28 -6.08
N VAL A 191 3.80 0.47 -5.79
CA VAL A 191 4.85 -0.47 -6.18
C VAL A 191 5.24 -1.44 -5.07
N THR A 192 5.05 -1.09 -3.80
CA THR A 192 5.59 -1.87 -2.66
C THR A 192 4.55 -2.28 -1.62
N GLY A 193 3.34 -1.72 -1.67
CA GLY A 193 2.29 -2.00 -0.70
C GLY A 193 2.45 -1.25 0.63
N TYR A 194 3.52 -0.48 0.84
CA TYR A 194 3.78 0.23 2.09
C TYR A 194 2.72 1.31 2.36
N SER A 195 2.17 1.34 3.57
CA SER A 195 1.12 2.30 3.94
C SER A 195 1.26 2.84 5.37
N VAL A 196 1.75 2.03 6.32
CA VAL A 196 1.76 2.36 7.75
C VAL A 196 2.55 3.63 8.05
N ALA A 197 3.83 3.68 7.66
CA ALA A 197 4.69 4.83 7.96
C ALA A 197 4.19 6.12 7.30
N GLY A 198 3.72 6.04 6.04
CA GLY A 198 3.11 7.17 5.34
C GLY A 198 1.85 7.69 6.05
N SER A 199 1.00 6.78 6.54
CA SER A 199 -0.20 7.12 7.31
C SER A 199 0.15 7.82 8.62
N LEU A 200 1.12 7.31 9.37
CA LEU A 200 1.55 7.92 10.64
C LEU A 200 2.13 9.33 10.43
N ARG A 201 2.92 9.55 9.36
CA ARG A 201 3.45 10.88 9.03
C ARG A 201 2.38 11.86 8.57
N ALA A 202 1.33 11.38 7.92
CA ALA A 202 0.20 12.22 7.51
C ALA A 202 -0.74 12.59 8.67
N ALA A 203 -0.78 11.79 9.74
CA ALA A 203 -1.75 11.96 10.82
C ALA A 203 -1.74 13.35 11.47
N PRO A 204 -0.58 13.97 11.82
CA PRO A 204 -0.57 15.32 12.39
C PRO A 204 -1.18 16.36 11.46
N ARG A 205 -0.77 16.36 10.17
CA ARG A 205 -1.29 17.29 9.16
C ARG A 205 -2.81 17.16 8.99
N VAL A 206 -3.36 15.94 9.03
CA VAL A 206 -4.81 15.72 8.94
C VAL A 206 -5.51 16.16 10.22
N ALA A 207 -4.96 15.84 11.39
CA ALA A 207 -5.53 16.25 12.68
C ALA A 207 -5.58 17.79 12.83
N ASP A 208 -4.51 18.49 12.44
CA ASP A 208 -4.45 19.96 12.46
C ASP A 208 -5.49 20.58 11.53
N ALA A 209 -5.68 19.99 10.34
CA ALA A 209 -6.71 20.42 9.39
C ALA A 209 -8.12 20.22 9.96
N ILE A 210 -8.35 19.12 10.69
CA ILE A 210 -9.62 18.87 11.39
C ILE A 210 -9.86 19.95 12.44
N ALA A 211 -8.89 20.19 13.33
CA ALA A 211 -9.02 21.20 14.38
C ALA A 211 -9.29 22.60 13.81
N SER A 212 -8.50 23.02 12.81
CA SER A 212 -8.63 24.32 12.16
C SER A 212 -9.96 24.49 11.44
N ALA A 213 -10.41 23.49 10.68
CA ALA A 213 -11.70 23.54 9.99
C ALA A 213 -12.88 23.64 10.98
N LEU A 214 -12.82 22.92 12.10
CA LEU A 214 -13.84 22.99 13.14
C LEU A 214 -13.87 24.37 13.83
N GLN A 215 -12.71 24.97 14.11
CA GLN A 215 -12.58 26.32 14.68
C GLN A 215 -13.11 27.40 13.74
N GLN A 216 -12.90 27.23 12.44
CA GLN A 216 -13.46 28.11 11.39
C GLN A 216 -14.96 27.92 11.18
N GLY A 217 -15.60 27.01 11.93
CA GLY A 217 -17.03 26.75 11.82
C GLY A 217 -17.43 25.98 10.56
N LYS A 218 -16.50 25.30 9.87
CA LYS A 218 -16.85 24.44 8.73
C LYS A 218 -17.71 23.25 9.21
N GLN A 219 -18.70 22.89 8.40
CA GLN A 219 -19.66 21.83 8.68
C GLN A 219 -20.00 21.05 7.42
N GLY A 220 -20.68 19.91 7.58
CA GLY A 220 -21.23 19.16 6.44
C GLY A 220 -20.16 18.81 5.39
N ALA A 221 -20.47 19.12 4.13
CA ALA A 221 -19.60 18.86 2.99
C ALA A 221 -18.34 19.76 2.97
N ASP A 222 -18.42 20.99 3.47
CA ASP A 222 -17.26 21.90 3.50
C ASP A 222 -16.19 21.41 4.47
N LEU A 223 -16.63 20.82 5.60
CA LEU A 223 -15.74 20.18 6.55
C LEU A 223 -15.04 18.98 5.89
N SER A 224 -15.80 18.01 5.34
CA SER A 224 -15.19 16.82 4.75
C SER A 224 -14.29 17.14 3.55
N SER A 225 -14.65 18.14 2.73
CA SER A 225 -13.83 18.64 1.63
C SER A 225 -12.48 19.20 2.11
N ALA A 226 -12.48 20.01 3.16
CA ALA A 226 -11.25 20.55 3.75
C ALA A 226 -10.34 19.42 4.28
N ILE A 227 -10.92 18.38 4.88
CA ILE A 227 -10.12 17.26 5.41
C ILE A 227 -9.61 16.37 4.26
N TRP A 228 -10.39 16.15 3.20
CA TRP A 228 -9.92 15.45 2.01
C TRP A 228 -8.73 16.15 1.34
N GLN A 229 -8.76 17.49 1.26
CA GLN A 229 -7.62 18.28 0.77
C GLN A 229 -6.39 18.12 1.67
N ALA A 230 -6.59 18.01 2.97
CA ALA A 230 -5.50 17.66 3.87
C ALA A 230 -5.02 16.23 3.59
N VAL A 231 -5.88 15.21 3.54
CA VAL A 231 -5.49 13.82 3.27
C VAL A 231 -4.69 13.69 1.97
N TRP A 232 -5.13 14.35 0.90
CA TRP A 232 -4.44 14.37 -0.39
C TRP A 232 -4.18 15.80 -0.87
N PRO A 233 -3.10 16.44 -0.36
CA PRO A 233 -2.62 17.69 -0.91
C PRO A 233 -2.25 17.49 -2.39
N GLN A 234 -2.41 18.54 -3.18
CA GLN A 234 -2.21 18.48 -4.64
C GLN A 234 -0.84 17.89 -5.03
N GLN A 235 0.23 18.28 -4.34
CA GLN A 235 1.57 17.73 -4.57
C GLN A 235 1.64 16.22 -4.33
N LEU A 236 0.95 15.68 -3.32
CA LEU A 236 0.96 14.24 -3.05
C LEU A 236 0.14 13.45 -4.08
N LEU A 237 -0.87 14.06 -4.71
CA LEU A 237 -1.56 13.45 -5.85
C LEU A 237 -0.64 13.33 -7.06
N GLN A 238 0.21 14.33 -7.30
CA GLN A 238 1.22 14.26 -8.36
C GLN A 238 2.23 13.16 -8.06
N THR A 239 2.71 13.06 -6.82
CA THR A 239 3.57 11.94 -6.37
C THR A 239 2.89 10.60 -6.61
N ARG A 240 1.61 10.46 -6.23
CA ARG A 240 0.84 9.25 -6.47
C ARG A 240 0.79 8.90 -7.95
N ALA A 241 0.57 9.87 -8.84
CA ALA A 241 0.54 9.64 -10.29
C ALA A 241 1.90 9.14 -10.84
N TRP A 242 3.02 9.62 -10.29
CA TRP A 242 4.36 9.11 -10.63
C TRP A 242 4.56 7.66 -10.16
N HIS A 243 4.04 7.30 -8.98
CA HIS A 243 4.07 5.93 -8.50
C HIS A 243 3.19 5.00 -9.31
N ASP A 244 2.01 5.44 -9.73
CA ASP A 244 1.14 4.68 -10.63
C ASP A 244 1.82 4.46 -12.00
N ALA A 245 2.58 5.45 -12.50
CA ALA A 245 3.41 5.29 -13.70
C ALA A 245 4.56 4.28 -13.49
N GLY A 246 5.20 4.30 -12.31
CA GLY A 246 6.21 3.31 -11.93
C GLY A 246 5.65 1.90 -11.87
N LEU A 247 4.50 1.68 -11.24
CA LEU A 247 3.81 0.39 -11.23
C LEU A 247 3.46 -0.06 -12.65
N HIS A 248 2.98 0.85 -13.51
CA HIS A 248 2.67 0.50 -14.89
C HIS A 248 3.90 0.03 -15.67
N ALA A 249 5.05 0.68 -15.48
CA ALA A 249 6.31 0.24 -16.10
C ALA A 249 6.74 -1.14 -15.58
N LEU A 250 6.67 -1.34 -14.26
CA LEU A 250 7.05 -2.58 -13.59
C LEU A 250 6.19 -3.77 -14.04
N ARG A 251 4.88 -3.59 -14.19
CA ARG A 251 3.93 -4.61 -14.68
C ARG A 251 4.23 -5.12 -16.09
N ARG A 252 5.02 -4.39 -16.87
CA ARG A 252 5.39 -4.77 -18.25
C ARG A 252 6.77 -5.41 -18.34
N LEU A 253 7.52 -5.43 -17.24
CA LEU A 253 8.78 -6.15 -17.21
C LEU A 253 8.49 -7.65 -17.27
N PRO A 254 9.21 -8.39 -18.12
CA PRO A 254 9.25 -9.84 -18.03
C PRO A 254 9.69 -10.29 -16.63
N GLY A 255 9.19 -11.44 -16.17
CA GLY A 255 9.46 -11.93 -14.82
C GLY A 255 10.94 -12.07 -14.48
N ASP A 256 11.72 -12.57 -15.43
CA ASP A 256 13.18 -12.71 -15.33
C ASP A 256 13.94 -11.38 -15.22
N CYS A 257 13.31 -10.27 -15.60
CA CYS A 257 13.91 -8.93 -15.52
C CYS A 257 13.60 -8.21 -14.18
N VAL A 258 12.67 -8.70 -13.37
CA VAL A 258 12.22 -8.00 -12.15
C VAL A 258 13.33 -7.96 -11.09
N GLY A 259 14.05 -9.07 -10.89
CA GLY A 259 15.18 -9.11 -9.96
C GLY A 259 16.29 -8.11 -10.34
N GLU A 260 16.70 -8.10 -11.62
CA GLU A 260 17.69 -7.14 -12.14
C GLU A 260 17.24 -5.69 -11.96
N PHE A 261 15.96 -5.40 -12.18
CA PHE A 261 15.39 -4.07 -11.95
C PHE A 261 15.56 -3.62 -10.49
N PHE A 262 15.27 -4.49 -9.52
CA PHE A 262 15.40 -4.15 -8.10
C PHE A 262 16.86 -4.08 -7.65
N ASP A 263 17.75 -4.91 -8.20
CA ASP A 263 19.19 -4.80 -7.97
C ASP A 263 19.71 -3.42 -8.40
N GLU A 264 19.32 -2.96 -9.59
CA GLU A 264 19.69 -1.63 -10.06
C GLU A 264 19.05 -0.51 -9.21
N PHE A 265 17.78 -0.66 -8.82
CA PHE A 265 17.06 0.30 -7.97
C PHE A 265 17.71 0.46 -6.59
N PHE A 266 18.04 -0.64 -5.92
CA PHE A 266 18.68 -0.59 -4.60
C PHE A 266 20.18 -0.25 -4.67
N SER A 267 20.80 -0.31 -5.86
CA SER A 267 22.16 0.21 -6.09
C SER A 267 22.25 1.74 -6.20
N LEU A 268 21.10 2.43 -6.26
CA LEU A 268 21.07 3.89 -6.17
C LEU A 268 21.48 4.35 -4.76
N PRO A 269 21.94 5.61 -4.60
CA PRO A 269 22.09 6.22 -3.28
C PRO A 269 20.81 6.08 -2.44
N VAL A 270 20.99 5.81 -1.15
CA VAL A 270 19.88 5.55 -0.21
C VAL A 270 18.85 6.67 -0.20
N GLU A 271 19.31 7.91 -0.34
CA GLU A 271 18.47 9.10 -0.36
C GLU A 271 17.50 9.10 -1.54
N LEU A 272 17.90 8.51 -2.69
CA LEU A 272 17.06 8.46 -3.88
C LEU A 272 16.03 7.35 -3.79
N TRP A 273 16.45 6.10 -3.54
CA TRP A 273 15.49 5.00 -3.53
C TRP A 273 14.55 5.11 -2.33
N SER A 274 15.02 5.54 -1.15
CA SER A 274 14.15 5.72 0.02
C SER A 274 13.12 6.84 -0.19
N SER A 275 13.48 7.90 -0.93
CA SER A 275 12.54 8.94 -1.35
C SER A 275 11.45 8.39 -2.26
N TYR A 276 11.79 7.47 -3.16
CA TYR A 276 10.82 6.80 -4.03
C TYR A 276 9.85 5.93 -3.23
N LEU A 277 10.31 5.18 -2.23
CA LEU A 277 9.45 4.26 -1.44
C LEU A 277 8.43 4.96 -0.51
N ARG A 278 8.31 6.27 -0.60
CA ARG A 278 7.49 7.11 0.27
C ARG A 278 6.38 7.79 -0.54
N ILE A 279 5.13 7.56 -0.12
CA ILE A 279 3.95 8.16 -0.74
C ILE A 279 3.83 9.67 -0.48
N ASP A 280 4.51 10.16 0.55
CA ASP A 280 4.50 11.55 1.03
C ASP A 280 5.72 12.36 0.58
N THR A 281 6.52 11.84 -0.36
CA THR A 281 7.68 12.55 -0.92
C THR A 281 7.25 13.59 -1.94
N GLU A 282 8.02 14.68 -2.05
CA GLU A 282 7.86 15.68 -3.10
C GLU A 282 7.99 15.08 -4.52
N PRO A 283 7.11 15.44 -5.48
CA PRO A 283 7.12 14.87 -6.83
C PRO A 283 8.48 14.99 -7.54
N ALA A 284 9.23 16.07 -7.28
CA ALA A 284 10.54 16.28 -7.86
C ALA A 284 11.56 15.19 -7.46
N LEU A 285 11.53 14.71 -6.21
CA LEU A 285 12.44 13.68 -5.73
C LEU A 285 12.08 12.30 -6.26
N VAL A 286 10.78 12.00 -6.37
CA VAL A 286 10.29 10.77 -7.01
C VAL A 286 10.74 10.71 -8.48
N ARG A 287 10.54 11.79 -9.24
CA ARG A 287 11.03 11.91 -10.62
C ARG A 287 12.54 11.76 -10.70
N ARG A 288 13.28 12.37 -9.78
CA ARG A 288 14.75 12.26 -9.73
C ARG A 288 15.19 10.82 -9.53
N ALA A 289 14.54 10.07 -8.64
CA ALA A 289 14.83 8.65 -8.43
C ALA A 289 14.52 7.81 -9.67
N MET A 290 13.35 7.99 -10.30
CA MET A 290 12.98 7.29 -11.53
C MET A 290 13.95 7.59 -12.69
N PHE A 291 14.37 8.85 -12.84
CA PHE A 291 15.31 9.25 -13.87
C PHE A 291 16.73 8.75 -13.60
N ALA A 292 17.16 8.75 -12.34
CA ALA A 292 18.44 8.19 -11.93
C ALA A 292 18.50 6.68 -12.23
N LEU A 293 17.43 5.95 -11.91
CA LEU A 293 17.27 4.55 -12.29
C LEU A 293 17.41 4.39 -13.80
N PHE A 294 16.56 5.06 -14.57
CA PHE A 294 16.57 4.97 -16.04
C PHE A 294 17.95 5.27 -16.66
N ARG A 295 18.65 6.30 -16.16
CA ARG A 295 19.99 6.67 -16.64
C ARG A 295 21.09 5.67 -16.28
N ARG A 296 20.91 4.91 -15.21
CA ARG A 296 21.86 3.89 -14.77
C ARG A 296 21.56 2.55 -15.44
N SER A 297 20.30 2.27 -15.72
CA SER A 297 19.87 0.98 -16.22
C SER A 297 20.57 0.54 -17.49
N ARG A 298 20.75 -0.76 -17.66
CA ARG A 298 21.24 -1.33 -18.92
C ARG A 298 20.30 -0.97 -20.07
N TRP A 299 20.85 -0.91 -21.29
CA TRP A 299 20.11 -0.50 -22.48
C TRP A 299 18.84 -1.33 -22.73
N SER A 300 18.91 -2.64 -22.51
CA SER A 300 17.77 -3.57 -22.59
C SER A 300 16.63 -3.15 -21.64
N LEU A 301 16.94 -2.89 -20.38
CA LEU A 301 15.95 -2.47 -19.38
C LEU A 301 15.40 -1.07 -19.69
N ARG A 302 16.23 -0.12 -20.18
CA ARG A 302 15.76 1.20 -20.61
C ARG A 302 14.70 1.12 -21.70
N ILE A 303 14.91 0.29 -22.73
CA ILE A 303 13.92 0.11 -23.80
C ILE A 303 12.58 -0.35 -23.21
N ARG A 304 12.61 -1.32 -22.28
CA ARG A 304 11.40 -1.84 -21.63
C ARG A 304 10.70 -0.78 -20.77
N LEU A 305 11.45 -0.01 -19.98
CA LEU A 305 10.91 1.09 -19.17
C LEU A 305 10.33 2.22 -20.04
N ALA A 306 10.93 2.49 -21.21
CA ALA A 306 10.49 3.53 -22.14
C ALA A 306 9.24 3.14 -22.96
N ALA A 307 8.88 1.86 -23.01
CA ALA A 307 7.76 1.34 -23.81
C ALA A 307 6.36 1.73 -23.28
N SER A 308 6.25 2.69 -22.36
CA SER A 308 4.98 3.11 -21.74
C SER A 308 4.84 4.63 -21.55
N PRO A 309 4.85 5.41 -22.64
CA PRO A 309 4.81 6.87 -22.56
C PRO A 309 3.47 7.40 -22.00
N ALA A 310 2.36 6.69 -22.18
CA ALA A 310 1.03 7.17 -21.78
C ALA A 310 0.87 7.34 -20.25
N ALA A 311 1.42 6.41 -19.45
CA ALA A 311 1.38 6.52 -17.99
C ALA A 311 2.28 7.66 -17.49
N LEU A 312 3.46 7.83 -18.11
CA LEU A 312 4.37 8.94 -17.84
C LEU A 312 3.72 10.29 -18.20
N LEU A 313 3.03 10.38 -19.33
CA LEU A 313 2.31 11.59 -19.76
C LEU A 313 1.20 11.95 -18.77
N ARG A 314 0.43 10.97 -18.26
CA ARG A 314 -0.56 11.21 -17.21
C ARG A 314 0.08 11.75 -15.93
N ALA A 315 1.24 11.23 -15.53
CA ALA A 315 1.98 11.72 -14.38
C ALA A 315 2.49 13.16 -14.59
N ILE A 316 2.97 13.50 -15.80
CA ILE A 316 3.43 14.85 -16.16
C ILE A 316 2.29 15.87 -16.15
N VAL A 317 1.11 15.46 -16.65
CA VAL A 317 -0.06 16.34 -16.78
C VAL A 317 -0.91 16.38 -15.51
N SER A 318 -0.62 15.52 -14.52
CA SER A 318 -1.27 15.57 -13.21
C SER A 318 -1.05 16.97 -12.61
N ARG A 319 -2.14 17.75 -12.56
CA ARG A 319 -2.18 19.07 -11.94
C ARG A 319 -2.79 18.90 -10.57
#